data_AF-A0A354J7J9-F1
#
_entry.id   AF-A0A354J7J9-F1
#
_cell.length_a   1.000
_cell.length_b   1.000
_cell.length_c   1.000
_cell.angle_alpha   90.00
_cell.angle_beta   90.00
_cell.angle_gamma   90.00
#
_symmetry.space_group_name_H-M   'P 1'
#
loop_
_entity.id
_entity.type
_entity.pdbx_description
1 polymer ?
#
loop_
_entity_poly.entity_id
_entity_poly.type
_entity_poly.pdbx_seq_one_letter_code
_entity_poly.pdbx_strand_id
1 'polypeptide(L)' 'MTILKGALEEGLVYATMALGVYITYKILDFPDLSVDGTFPLGAAIT' A
#
# COMPACT_ATOMS: atom_id res chain seq x y z
N MET A 1 15.98 18.05 7.05
CA MET A 1 16.48 16.80 6.42
C MET A 1 15.79 15.54 6.94
N THR A 2 15.37 15.50 8.22
CA THR A 2 14.70 14.36 8.86
C THR A 2 13.30 14.06 8.31
N ILE A 3 12.46 15.09 8.14
CA ILE A 3 11.09 14.91 7.63
C ILE A 3 11.09 14.36 6.19
N LEU A 4 11.97 14.87 5.33
CA LEU A 4 12.05 14.42 3.93
C LEU A 4 12.48 12.95 3.83
N LYS A 5 13.41 12.49 4.66
CA LYS A 5 13.82 11.08 4.72
C LYS A 5 12.69 10.18 5.20
N GLY A 6 12.01 10.55 6.29
CA GLY A 6 10.88 9.79 6.81
C GLY A 6 9.72 9.70 5.82
N ALA A 7 9.38 10.81 5.15
CA ALA A 7 8.34 10.82 4.11
C ALA A 7 8.69 9.93 2.91
N LEU A 8 9.98 9.84 2.54
CA LEU A 8 10.46 8.95 1.49
C LEU A 8 10.38 7.47 1.92
N GLU A 9 10.77 7.16 3.16
CA GLU A 9 10.68 5.80 3.70
C GLU A 9 9.23 5.31 3.77
N GLU A 10 8.32 6.08 4.39
CA GLU A 10 6.89 5.72 4.39
C GLU A 10 6.31 5.67 2.97
N GLY A 11 6.64 6.64 2.12
CA GLY A 11 6.15 6.68 0.74
C GLY A 11 6.57 5.45 -0.08
N LEU A 12 7.79 4.95 0.11
CA LEU A 12 8.27 3.73 -0.56
C LEU A 12 7.58 2.48 -0.02
N VAL A 13 7.27 2.42 1.27
CA VAL A 13 6.50 1.33 1.88
C VAL A 13 5.07 1.31 1.32
N TYR A 14 4.38 2.46 1.32
CA TYR A 14 3.02 2.60 0.80
C TYR A 14 2.92 2.47 -0.73
N ALA A 15 4.00 2.72 -1.48
CA ALA A 15 4.01 2.52 -2.93
C ALA A 15 3.71 1.07 -3.35
N THR A 16 4.13 0.09 -2.54
CA THR A 16 3.88 -1.33 -2.80
C THR A 16 2.39 -1.67 -2.64
N MET A 17 1.71 -1.07 -1.66
CA MET A 17 0.26 -1.17 -1.48
C MET A 17 -0.48 -0.52 -2.67
N ALA A 18 -0.08 0.69 -3.07
CA ALA A 18 -0.68 1.39 -4.21
C ALA A 18 -0.54 0.62 -5.52
N LEU A 19 0.57 -0.10 -5.72
CA LEU A 19 0.77 -1.00 -6.87
C LEU A 19 -0.23 -2.17 -6.88
N GLY A 20 -0.50 -2.79 -5.72
CA GLY A 20 -1.48 -3.87 -5.61
C GLY A 20 -2.88 -3.43 -6.04
N VAL A 21 -3.32 -2.26 -5.54
CA VAL A 21 -4.61 -1.64 -5.91
C VAL A 21 -4.63 -1.26 -7.39
N TYR A 22 -3.54 -0.69 -7.92
CA TYR A 22 -3.47 -0.32 -9.34
C TYR A 22 -3.62 -1.52 -10.26
N ILE A 23 -2.96 -2.65 -9.94
CA ILE A 23 -3.01 -3.87 -10.74
C ILE A 23 -4.43 -4.45 -10.76
N THR A 24 -5.12 -4.50 -9.62
CA THR A 24 -6.49 -5.03 -9.55
C THR A 24 -7.49 -4.16 -10.29
N TYR A 25 -7.40 -2.83 -10.17
CA TYR A 25 -8.18 -1.90 -11.00
C TYR A 25 -7.93 -2.12 -12.50
N LYS A 26 -6.67 -2.35 -12.90
CA LYS A 26 -6.31 -2.59 -14.30
C LYS A 26 -6.81 -3.90 -14.88
N ILE A 27 -6.97 -4.94 -14.05
CA ILE A 27 -7.30 -6.30 -14.49
C ILE A 27 -8.79 -6.59 -14.36
N LEU A 28 -9.42 -6.17 -13.26
CA LEU A 28 -10.81 -6.51 -12.93
C LEU A 28 -11.81 -5.38 -13.23
N ASP A 29 -11.35 -4.17 -13.60
CA ASP A 29 -12.19 -2.96 -13.69
C ASP A 29 -13.03 -2.70 -12.43
N PHE A 30 -12.61 -3.26 -11.29
CA PHE A 30 -13.31 -3.19 -10.00
C PHE A 30 -12.31 -2.85 -8.88
N PRO A 31 -12.68 -1.96 -7.93
CA PRO A 31 -11.88 -1.68 -6.75
C PRO A 31 -11.76 -2.89 -5.83
N ASP A 32 -10.69 -3.67 -6.00
CA ASP A 32 -10.36 -4.70 -5.04
C ASP A 32 -9.65 -4.08 -3.83
N LEU A 33 -10.41 -3.85 -2.76
CA LEU A 33 -9.96 -3.30 -1.48
C LEU A 33 -9.37 -4.37 -0.55
N SER A 34 -9.18 -5.61 -1.01
CA SER A 34 -8.56 -6.67 -0.21
C SER A 34 -7.12 -6.31 0.22
N VAL A 35 -6.37 -5.61 -0.63
CA VAL A 35 -5.01 -5.12 -0.35
C VAL A 35 -5.00 -4.13 0.82
N ASP A 36 -5.99 -3.23 0.90
CA ASP A 36 -6.15 -2.26 2.00
C ASP A 36 -6.44 -2.94 3.34
N GLY A 37 -7.14 -4.09 3.34
CA GLY A 37 -7.42 -4.85 4.55
C GLY A 37 -6.27 -5.76 4.99
N THR A 38 -5.48 -6.26 4.04
CA THR A 38 -4.41 -7.23 4.32
C THR A 38 -3.18 -6.57 4.95
N PHE A 39 -2.90 -5.31 4.60
CA PHE A 39 -1.77 -4.54 5.13
C PHE A 39 -1.87 -4.23 6.64
N PRO A 40 -2.96 -3.63 7.17
CA PRO A 40 -3.13 -3.39 8.60
C PRO A 40 -3.33 -4.69 9.38
N LEU A 41 -3.94 -5.72 8.77
CA LEU A 41 -4.02 -7.05 9.39
C LEU A 41 -2.62 -7.65 9.57
N GLY A 42 -1.78 -7.65 8.54
CA GLY A 42 -0.39 -8.12 8.63
C GLY A 42 0.42 -7.37 9.71
N ALA A 43 0.21 -6.06 9.82
CA ALA A 43 0.83 -5.21 10.85
C ALA A 43 0.26 -5.43 12.27
N ALA A 44 -0.96 -5.96 12.40
CA ALA A 44 -1.56 -6.25 13.71
C ALA A 44 -1.10 -7.60 14.30
N ILE A 45 -0.60 -8.51 13.45
CA ILE A 45 -0.21 -9.87 13.85
C ILE A 45 1.31 -9.96 14.13
N THR A 46 2.11 -9.03 13.60
CA THR A 46 3.58 -8.98 13.74
C THR A 46 4.00 -7.85 14.66
#